data_AF-A0A2E6IVZ9-F1
#
_entry.id   AF-A0A2E6IVZ9-F1
#
_cell.length_a   1.000
_cell.length_b   1.000
_cell.length_c   1.000
_cell.angle_alpha   90.00
_cell.angle_beta   90.00
_cell.angle_gamma   90.00
#
_symmetry.space_group_name_H-M   'P 1'
#
loop_
_entity.id
_entity.type
_entity.pdbx_description
1 polymer ?
#
loop_
_entity_poly.entity_id
_entity_poly.type
_entity_poly.pdbx_seq_one_letter_code
_entity_poly.pdbx_strand_id
1 'polypeptide(L)'
;MAHDGQDIAMAQPILLDDLLTLTGAALAPAETLLERAKDKVRAAVTVDGRISATAMDAGQSATHGLAWLATYVESLRQMQGWAARLSEAGTFGEVERLLHQIAFGEYLAQIAGGIAMNQAEIARPAEMGLDDAALAAFRTPEVATLIARGNTQDARLRLVALMQERAAEITVGRSGLDDELEMIREQFRRFSVEKVEPHAHEWHLKDELIPMEIIEELAEMGVFGLTIPEEFGGFGLSKASMVVVSEELSRGYIGVGSLGTRSEIAAELILRGGTEAQKAKWLPRLASGEILPTAVFTEPNTGSDLGSLRTRAVRDENGDWRVTGNKTWITHAARTHVMTLLARTVPDTTDHRGLSMFLAEKEPGTDEAPFPTPGMTGGEIEVLGYRGMKEYELAFDNFHVKAENLLGGEEGKGFKQLMETFESARIQTAARAVGVAQAALDVGLRYAQERKQFGRALIEFPRVANKLAMMAVEIMVARQLTYFSAWEKDHGRRCDLEAGMAKLLGARVAWAAADNALQIHGGNGFALEYTISRILCDARILNIFEGAAEIQAQVVARRLLG
;
A
#
# COMPACT_ATOMS: atom_id res chain seq x y z
N MET A 1 -0.50 -55.15 -38.50
CA MET A 1 -0.99 -54.02 -39.30
C MET A 1 -1.35 -52.91 -38.34
N ALA A 2 -0.82 -51.72 -38.61
CA ALA A 2 -1.17 -50.39 -38.15
C ALA A 2 -2.14 -50.27 -36.95
N HIS A 3 -1.60 -49.80 -35.82
CA HIS A 3 -2.25 -48.74 -35.06
C HIS A 3 -1.26 -47.57 -35.02
N ASP A 4 -1.27 -46.86 -36.15
CA ASP A 4 -1.58 -45.44 -36.22
C ASP A 4 -0.90 -44.61 -35.14
N GLY A 5 0.25 -44.04 -35.49
CA GLY A 5 0.77 -42.86 -34.84
C GLY A 5 -0.31 -41.79 -34.84
N GLN A 6 -0.97 -41.63 -33.69
CA GLN A 6 -1.69 -40.42 -33.40
C GLN A 6 -0.66 -39.30 -33.42
N ASP A 7 -0.85 -38.39 -34.37
CA ASP A 7 -0.19 -37.10 -34.42
C ASP A 7 0.04 -36.59 -32.99
N ILE A 8 1.31 -36.40 -32.66
CA ILE A 8 1.70 -35.52 -31.58
C ILE A 8 1.15 -34.16 -31.99
N ALA A 9 -0.09 -33.85 -31.58
CA ALA A 9 -0.63 -32.51 -31.67
C ALA A 9 0.46 -31.63 -31.04
N MET A 10 1.12 -30.81 -31.86
CA MET A 10 2.23 -29.98 -31.39
C MET A 10 1.68 -29.20 -30.20
N ALA A 11 2.13 -29.54 -28.99
CA ALA A 11 1.66 -28.92 -27.78
C ALA A 11 1.85 -27.41 -27.98
N GLN A 12 0.77 -26.63 -27.87
CA GLN A 12 0.86 -25.20 -28.09
C GLN A 12 1.91 -24.61 -27.13
N PRO A 13 2.74 -23.66 -27.58
CA PRO A 13 3.76 -23.08 -26.72
C PRO A 13 3.11 -22.39 -25.51
N ILE A 14 3.71 -22.60 -24.33
CA ILE A 14 3.23 -22.03 -23.05
C ILE A 14 3.30 -20.49 -23.09
N LEU A 15 4.39 -19.98 -23.64
CA LEU A 15 4.58 -18.55 -23.88
C LEU A 15 4.00 -18.18 -25.24
N LEU A 16 3.31 -17.05 -25.30
CA LEU A 16 2.85 -16.46 -26.54
C LEU A 16 4.04 -15.92 -27.33
N ASP A 17 4.00 -16.14 -28.64
CA ASP A 17 4.89 -15.51 -29.59
C ASP A 17 4.59 -14.00 -29.66
N ASP A 18 5.61 -13.20 -29.95
CA ASP A 18 5.51 -11.72 -30.08
C ASP A 18 4.82 -11.03 -28.89
N LEU A 19 5.02 -11.57 -27.68
CA LEU A 19 4.31 -11.17 -26.46
C LEU A 19 4.25 -9.65 -26.25
N LEU A 20 5.37 -8.93 -26.37
CA LEU A 20 5.42 -7.48 -26.13
C LEU A 20 4.62 -6.68 -27.17
N THR A 21 4.60 -7.14 -28.42
CA THR A 21 3.79 -6.54 -29.48
C THR A 21 2.31 -6.75 -29.18
N LEU A 22 1.95 -7.97 -28.78
CA LEU A 22 0.58 -8.34 -28.45
C LEU A 22 0.06 -7.55 -27.24
N THR A 23 0.82 -7.47 -26.15
CA THR A 23 0.44 -6.72 -24.95
C THR A 23 0.45 -5.21 -25.18
N GLY A 24 1.40 -4.69 -25.95
CA GLY A 24 1.42 -3.28 -26.36
C GLY A 24 0.18 -2.89 -27.17
N ALA A 25 -0.25 -3.73 -28.11
CA ALA A 25 -1.45 -3.51 -28.91
C ALA A 25 -2.76 -3.54 -28.10
N ALA A 26 -2.78 -4.21 -26.95
CA ALA A 26 -3.94 -4.29 -26.07
C ALA A 26 -4.19 -3.02 -25.22
N LEU A 27 -3.20 -2.13 -25.08
CA LEU A 27 -3.32 -0.92 -24.25
C LEU A 27 -4.27 0.10 -24.85
N ALA A 28 -4.14 0.42 -26.15
CA ALA A 28 -4.96 1.45 -26.78
C ALA A 28 -6.49 1.14 -26.74
N PRO A 29 -6.95 -0.11 -26.96
CA PRO A 29 -8.35 -0.47 -26.73
C PRO A 29 -8.79 -0.30 -25.26
N ALA A 30 -7.93 -0.66 -24.30
CA ALA A 30 -8.23 -0.52 -22.87
C ALA A 30 -8.36 0.95 -22.45
N GLU A 31 -7.46 1.81 -22.93
CA GLU A 31 -7.49 3.27 -22.73
C GLU A 31 -8.73 3.90 -23.37
N THR A 32 -9.08 3.46 -24.58
CA THR A 32 -10.30 3.92 -25.26
C THR A 32 -11.56 3.54 -24.46
N LEU A 33 -11.59 2.34 -23.86
CA LEU A 33 -12.69 1.91 -23.00
C LEU A 33 -12.77 2.75 -21.73
N LEU A 34 -11.63 3.06 -21.11
CA LEU A 34 -11.54 3.93 -19.93
C LEU A 34 -12.04 5.35 -20.23
N GLU A 35 -11.61 5.97 -21.32
CA GLU A 35 -12.09 7.31 -21.69
C GLU A 35 -13.60 7.33 -21.96
N ARG A 36 -14.15 6.29 -22.61
CA ARG A 36 -15.60 6.13 -22.75
C ARG A 36 -16.31 6.01 -21.40
N ALA A 37 -15.76 5.22 -20.48
CA ALA A 37 -16.33 5.06 -19.14
C ALA A 37 -16.32 6.39 -18.38
N LYS A 38 -15.20 7.11 -18.46
CA LYS A 38 -15.02 8.44 -17.87
C LYS A 38 -16.05 9.43 -18.42
N ASP A 39 -16.25 9.49 -19.73
CA ASP A 39 -17.26 10.37 -20.34
C ASP A 39 -18.68 10.03 -19.87
N LYS A 40 -19.03 8.74 -19.82
CA LYS A 40 -20.35 8.27 -19.37
C LYS A 40 -20.61 8.58 -17.90
N VAL A 41 -19.65 8.26 -17.03
CA VAL A 41 -19.74 8.53 -15.60
C VAL A 41 -19.74 10.04 -15.34
N ARG A 42 -18.90 10.81 -16.03
CA ARG A 42 -18.88 12.28 -15.95
C ARG A 42 -20.24 12.87 -16.29
N ALA A 43 -20.85 12.42 -17.39
CA ALA A 43 -22.19 12.86 -17.77
C ALA A 43 -23.24 12.51 -16.70
N ALA A 44 -23.15 11.33 -16.08
CA ALA A 44 -24.08 10.89 -15.05
C ALA A 44 -23.99 11.67 -13.73
N VAL A 45 -22.81 12.21 -13.38
CA VAL A 45 -22.59 12.94 -12.13
C VAL A 45 -22.45 14.46 -12.29
N THR A 46 -22.60 14.97 -13.52
CA THR A 46 -22.58 16.40 -13.79
C THR A 46 -23.97 17.00 -13.58
N VAL A 47 -24.07 17.98 -12.68
CA VAL A 47 -25.29 18.76 -12.43
C VAL A 47 -24.94 20.24 -12.62
N ASP A 48 -25.74 20.97 -13.39
CA ASP A 48 -25.52 22.38 -13.70
C ASP A 48 -24.11 22.69 -14.24
N GLY A 49 -23.57 21.79 -15.06
CA GLY A 49 -22.26 21.94 -15.70
C GLY A 49 -21.06 21.72 -14.77
N ARG A 50 -21.27 21.19 -13.55
CA ARG A 50 -20.19 20.86 -12.60
C ARG A 50 -20.36 19.45 -12.04
N ILE A 51 -19.25 18.83 -11.65
CA ILE A 51 -19.28 17.55 -10.94
C ILE A 51 -19.95 17.75 -9.58
N SER A 52 -21.06 17.05 -9.33
CA SER A 52 -21.82 17.13 -8.10
C SER A 52 -21.38 16.03 -7.13
N ALA A 53 -20.95 16.41 -5.91
CA ALA A 53 -20.60 15.45 -4.87
C ALA A 53 -21.80 14.54 -4.52
N THR A 54 -23.00 15.12 -4.38
CA THR A 54 -24.23 14.35 -4.12
C THR A 54 -24.56 13.38 -5.24
N ALA A 55 -24.32 13.75 -6.50
CA ALA A 55 -24.54 12.85 -7.63
C ALA A 55 -23.49 11.73 -7.69
N MET A 56 -22.23 12.03 -7.35
CA MET A 56 -21.19 11.01 -7.19
C MET A 56 -21.55 10.02 -6.07
N ASP A 57 -22.05 10.50 -4.94
CA ASP A 57 -22.46 9.64 -3.82
C ASP A 57 -23.67 8.77 -4.20
N ALA A 58 -24.63 9.32 -4.95
CA ALA A 58 -25.76 8.54 -5.46
C ALA A 58 -25.34 7.50 -6.53
N GLY A 59 -24.33 7.82 -7.35
CA GLY A 59 -23.76 6.97 -8.39
C GLY A 59 -22.49 6.23 -7.95
N GLN A 60 -22.31 5.98 -6.66
CA GLN A 60 -21.01 5.62 -6.09
C GLN A 60 -20.42 4.36 -6.72
N SER A 61 -21.22 3.32 -6.97
CA SER A 61 -20.78 2.09 -7.65
C SER A 61 -20.14 2.38 -9.02
N ALA A 62 -20.73 3.27 -9.83
CA ALA A 62 -20.20 3.64 -11.13
C ALA A 62 -18.91 4.47 -11.01
N THR A 63 -18.86 5.41 -10.06
CA THR A 63 -17.67 6.24 -9.83
C THR A 63 -16.50 5.44 -9.29
N HIS A 64 -16.74 4.50 -8.36
CA HIS A 64 -15.71 3.62 -7.82
C HIS A 64 -15.30 2.58 -8.86
N GLY A 65 -16.25 2.07 -9.65
CA GLY A 65 -15.95 1.24 -10.81
C GLY A 65 -15.01 1.92 -11.80
N LEU A 66 -15.19 3.22 -12.06
CA LEU A 66 -14.26 4.00 -12.89
C LEU A 66 -12.86 4.08 -12.27
N ALA A 67 -12.75 4.28 -10.96
CA ALA A 67 -11.46 4.29 -10.27
C ALA A 67 -10.73 2.94 -10.38
N TRP A 68 -11.46 1.82 -10.24
CA TRP A 68 -10.89 0.48 -10.40
C TRP A 68 -10.53 0.15 -11.85
N LEU A 69 -11.35 0.55 -12.82
CA LEU A 69 -11.02 0.43 -14.24
C LEU A 69 -9.75 1.20 -14.58
N ALA A 70 -9.64 2.45 -14.12
CA ALA A 70 -8.44 3.26 -14.29
C ALA A 70 -7.21 2.60 -13.65
N THR A 71 -7.36 2.04 -12.44
CA THR A 71 -6.31 1.28 -11.75
C THR A 71 -5.80 0.10 -12.58
N TYR A 72 -6.70 -0.66 -13.21
CA TYR A 72 -6.34 -1.81 -14.05
C TYR A 72 -5.66 -1.40 -15.36
N VAL A 73 -6.14 -0.34 -16.02
CA VAL A 73 -5.52 0.18 -17.24
C VAL A 73 -4.12 0.72 -16.92
N GLU A 74 -3.95 1.46 -15.83
CA GLU A 74 -2.64 1.95 -15.39
C GLU A 74 -1.71 0.78 -15.05
N SER A 75 -2.21 -0.23 -14.35
CA SER A 75 -1.46 -1.45 -14.02
C SER A 75 -0.90 -2.15 -15.26
N LEU A 76 -1.72 -2.32 -16.30
CA LEU A 76 -1.28 -2.90 -17.57
C LEU A 76 -0.26 -2.02 -18.29
N ARG A 77 -0.43 -0.69 -18.25
CA ARG A 77 0.55 0.25 -18.80
C ARG A 77 1.90 0.12 -18.10
N GLN A 78 1.91 0.07 -16.77
CA GLN A 78 3.14 -0.06 -15.99
C GLN A 78 3.81 -1.43 -16.18
N MET A 79 3.03 -2.51 -16.30
CA MET A 79 3.56 -3.83 -16.66
C MET A 79 4.18 -3.84 -18.06
N GLN A 80 3.56 -3.21 -19.06
CA GLN A 80 4.15 -3.07 -20.39
C GLN A 80 5.46 -2.27 -20.35
N GLY A 81 5.48 -1.16 -19.62
CA GLY A 81 6.68 -0.34 -19.45
C GLY A 81 7.82 -1.11 -18.78
N TRP A 82 7.53 -1.87 -17.72
CA TRP A 82 8.47 -2.75 -17.05
C TRP A 82 9.04 -3.80 -18.01
N ALA A 83 8.18 -4.52 -18.72
CA ALA A 83 8.58 -5.57 -19.64
C ALA A 83 9.43 -5.01 -20.82
N ALA A 84 9.09 -3.83 -21.33
CA ALA A 84 9.86 -3.15 -22.36
C ALA A 84 11.26 -2.77 -21.87
N ARG A 85 11.38 -2.14 -20.68
CA ARG A 85 12.69 -1.79 -20.09
C ARG A 85 13.57 -3.01 -19.87
N LEU A 86 13.01 -4.10 -19.34
CA LEU A 86 13.75 -5.35 -19.18
C LEU A 86 14.16 -5.96 -20.53
N SER A 87 13.31 -5.85 -21.56
CA SER A 87 13.65 -6.35 -22.89
C SER A 87 14.78 -5.55 -23.53
N GLU A 88 14.76 -4.23 -23.40
CA GLU A 88 15.84 -3.35 -23.86
C GLU A 88 17.16 -3.66 -23.14
N ALA A 89 17.09 -3.95 -21.83
CA ALA A 89 18.24 -4.37 -21.04
C ALA A 89 18.67 -5.84 -21.28
N GLY A 90 17.97 -6.61 -22.12
CA GLY A 90 18.27 -8.03 -22.38
C GLY A 90 18.00 -8.95 -21.17
N THR A 91 17.17 -8.50 -20.23
CA THR A 91 16.90 -9.16 -18.94
C THR A 91 15.47 -9.67 -18.79
N PHE A 92 14.62 -9.52 -19.82
CA PHE A 92 13.24 -10.04 -19.86
C PHE A 92 13.20 -11.56 -20.10
N GLY A 93 13.42 -12.32 -19.03
CA GLY A 93 13.51 -13.77 -19.02
C GLY A 93 12.17 -14.50 -19.01
N GLU A 94 12.22 -15.82 -18.84
CA GLU A 94 11.03 -16.67 -18.85
C GLU A 94 10.04 -16.34 -17.71
N VAL A 95 10.56 -16.08 -16.50
CA VAL A 95 9.74 -15.71 -15.34
C VAL A 95 9.00 -14.41 -15.63
N GLU A 96 9.72 -13.39 -16.11
CA GLU A 96 9.14 -12.08 -16.38
C GLU A 96 8.10 -12.15 -17.51
N ARG A 97 8.38 -12.92 -18.56
CA ARG A 97 7.42 -13.16 -19.66
C ARG A 97 6.15 -13.84 -19.16
N LEU A 98 6.25 -14.84 -18.27
CA LEU A 98 5.08 -15.51 -17.70
C LEU A 98 4.27 -14.58 -16.81
N LEU A 99 4.93 -13.80 -15.94
CA LEU A 99 4.27 -12.80 -15.09
C LEU A 99 3.49 -11.79 -15.96
N HIS A 100 4.15 -11.25 -16.99
CA HIS A 100 3.56 -10.28 -17.92
C HIS A 100 2.38 -10.85 -18.70
N GLN A 101 2.55 -12.05 -19.27
CA GLN A 101 1.51 -12.73 -20.04
C GLN A 101 0.27 -13.05 -19.20
N ILE A 102 0.47 -13.58 -17.99
CA ILE A 102 -0.62 -13.94 -17.09
C ILE A 102 -1.34 -12.67 -16.59
N ALA A 103 -0.59 -11.61 -16.25
CA ALA A 103 -1.16 -10.33 -15.86
C ALA A 103 -2.10 -9.77 -16.94
N PHE A 104 -1.63 -9.68 -18.18
CA PHE A 104 -2.46 -9.20 -19.29
C PHE A 104 -3.68 -10.08 -19.53
N GLY A 105 -3.51 -11.41 -19.53
CA GLY A 105 -4.63 -12.33 -19.73
C GLY A 105 -5.71 -12.17 -18.65
N GLU A 106 -5.32 -12.08 -17.38
CA GLU A 106 -6.25 -11.95 -16.26
C GLU A 106 -6.90 -10.57 -16.20
N TYR A 107 -6.11 -9.49 -16.27
CA TYR A 107 -6.63 -8.15 -16.04
C TYR A 107 -7.50 -7.67 -17.22
N LEU A 108 -7.19 -8.05 -18.46
CA LEU A 108 -8.08 -7.79 -19.60
C LEU A 108 -9.39 -8.59 -19.49
N ALA A 109 -9.33 -9.84 -18.99
CA ALA A 109 -10.53 -10.64 -18.78
C ALA A 109 -11.44 -10.01 -17.72
N GLN A 110 -10.86 -9.50 -16.63
CA GLN A 110 -11.60 -8.79 -15.58
C GLN A 110 -12.10 -7.43 -16.04
N ILE A 111 -11.37 -6.66 -16.86
CA ILE A 111 -11.89 -5.44 -17.47
C ILE A 111 -13.17 -5.74 -18.29
N ALA A 112 -13.18 -6.84 -19.04
CA ALA A 112 -14.35 -7.23 -19.83
C ALA A 112 -15.49 -7.87 -19.02
N GLY A 113 -15.16 -8.63 -17.97
CA GLY A 113 -16.11 -9.48 -17.23
C GLY A 113 -16.58 -8.92 -15.89
N GLY A 114 -15.80 -8.00 -15.30
CA GLY A 114 -16.02 -7.42 -13.99
C GLY A 114 -14.75 -7.44 -13.12
N ILE A 115 -14.41 -6.29 -12.53
CA ILE A 115 -13.27 -6.14 -11.63
C ILE A 115 -13.76 -6.29 -10.18
N ALA A 116 -13.17 -7.21 -9.43
CA ALA A 116 -13.47 -7.35 -8.01
C ALA A 116 -12.89 -6.16 -7.21
N MET A 117 -13.77 -5.27 -6.76
CA MET A 117 -13.43 -4.19 -5.82
C MET A 117 -13.25 -4.79 -4.41
N ASN A 118 -14.11 -5.73 -4.08
CA ASN A 118 -13.96 -6.70 -2.99
C ASN A 118 -14.64 -8.03 -3.38
N GLN A 119 -14.84 -8.94 -2.43
CA GLN A 119 -15.43 -10.26 -2.72
C GLN A 119 -16.91 -10.21 -3.16
N ALA A 120 -17.66 -9.19 -2.77
CA ALA A 120 -19.10 -9.05 -3.05
C ALA A 120 -19.42 -7.97 -4.09
N GLU A 121 -18.52 -7.03 -4.30
CA GLU A 121 -18.71 -5.88 -5.19
C GLU A 121 -17.80 -6.00 -6.41
N ILE A 122 -18.43 -6.21 -7.57
CA ILE A 122 -17.77 -6.40 -8.85
C ILE A 122 -18.13 -5.21 -9.73
N ALA A 123 -17.15 -4.34 -10.01
CA ALA A 123 -17.30 -3.23 -10.94
C ALA A 123 -17.46 -3.78 -12.36
N ARG A 124 -18.68 -3.70 -12.89
CA ARG A 124 -18.97 -4.18 -14.25
C ARG A 124 -19.01 -3.04 -15.26
N PRO A 125 -18.61 -3.27 -16.53
CA PRO A 125 -18.69 -2.25 -17.57
C PRO A 125 -20.06 -1.56 -17.68
N ALA A 126 -21.14 -2.34 -17.59
CA ALA A 126 -22.51 -1.83 -17.67
C ALA A 126 -22.85 -0.79 -16.57
N GLU A 127 -22.27 -0.92 -15.37
CA GLU A 127 -22.49 0.02 -14.26
C GLU A 127 -21.86 1.39 -14.55
N MET A 128 -20.82 1.43 -15.38
CA MET A 128 -20.19 2.66 -15.88
C MET A 128 -20.82 3.18 -17.19
N GLY A 129 -21.94 2.60 -17.62
CA GLY A 129 -22.63 2.99 -18.85
C GLY A 129 -21.93 2.52 -20.14
N LEU A 130 -21.06 1.51 -20.05
CA LEU A 130 -20.44 0.86 -21.22
C LEU A 130 -21.39 -0.23 -21.75
N ASP A 131 -21.75 -0.11 -23.03
CA ASP A 131 -22.62 -1.04 -23.73
C ASP A 131 -21.84 -2.16 -24.45
N ASP A 132 -22.57 -3.10 -25.05
CA ASP A 132 -21.98 -4.20 -25.81
C ASP A 132 -21.13 -3.72 -26.99
N ALA A 133 -21.45 -2.56 -27.58
CA ALA A 133 -20.66 -1.99 -28.65
C ALA A 133 -19.29 -1.49 -28.15
N ALA A 134 -19.24 -0.88 -26.97
CA ALA A 134 -17.98 -0.52 -26.32
C ALA A 134 -17.14 -1.75 -25.98
N LEU A 135 -17.76 -2.82 -25.48
CA LEU A 135 -17.08 -4.08 -25.18
C LEU A 135 -16.60 -4.81 -26.44
N ALA A 136 -17.37 -4.77 -27.53
CA ALA A 136 -16.95 -5.32 -28.81
C ALA A 136 -15.74 -4.57 -29.38
N ALA A 137 -15.72 -3.23 -29.25
CA ALA A 137 -14.57 -2.42 -29.67
C ALA A 137 -13.31 -2.68 -28.81
N PHE A 138 -13.47 -2.98 -27.53
CA PHE A 138 -12.38 -3.37 -26.65
C PHE A 138 -11.79 -4.75 -27.02
N ARG A 139 -12.63 -5.70 -27.44
CA ARG A 139 -12.22 -7.08 -27.79
C ARG A 139 -11.59 -7.17 -29.19
N THR A 140 -10.50 -6.44 -29.42
CA THR A 140 -9.67 -6.63 -30.63
C THR A 140 -9.10 -8.04 -30.67
N PRO A 141 -8.59 -8.52 -31.83
CA PRO A 141 -7.97 -9.85 -31.93
C PRO A 141 -6.86 -10.09 -30.90
N GLU A 142 -6.06 -9.06 -30.60
CA GLU A 142 -4.96 -9.10 -29.64
C GLU A 142 -5.48 -9.28 -28.21
N VAL A 143 -6.46 -8.46 -27.81
CA VAL A 143 -7.13 -8.56 -26.51
C VAL A 143 -7.80 -9.92 -26.36
N ALA A 144 -8.52 -10.38 -27.38
CA ALA A 144 -9.17 -11.69 -27.37
C ALA A 144 -8.14 -12.83 -27.23
N THR A 145 -6.99 -12.73 -27.90
CA THR A 145 -5.90 -13.70 -27.79
C THR A 145 -5.32 -13.74 -26.38
N LEU A 146 -5.04 -12.57 -25.78
CA LEU A 146 -4.52 -12.47 -24.42
C LEU A 146 -5.52 -13.01 -23.39
N ILE A 147 -6.80 -12.67 -23.50
CA ILE A 147 -7.84 -13.21 -22.60
C ILE A 147 -7.92 -14.73 -22.71
N ALA A 148 -7.87 -15.29 -23.92
CA ALA A 148 -8.04 -16.72 -24.14
C ALA A 148 -6.80 -17.54 -23.77
N ARG A 149 -5.59 -16.98 -23.95
CA ARG A 149 -4.33 -17.74 -23.90
C ARG A 149 -3.28 -17.17 -22.94
N GLY A 150 -3.51 -16.01 -22.34
CA GLY A 150 -2.56 -15.37 -21.43
C GLY A 150 -2.48 -16.07 -20.08
N ASN A 151 -3.63 -16.28 -19.41
CA ASN A 151 -3.70 -16.93 -18.10
C ASN A 151 -4.14 -18.41 -18.19
N THR A 152 -3.30 -19.25 -18.79
CA THR A 152 -3.58 -20.70 -18.93
C THR A 152 -3.11 -21.50 -17.71
N GLN A 153 -3.62 -22.73 -17.58
CA GLN A 153 -3.16 -23.65 -16.54
C GLN A 153 -1.66 -23.95 -16.68
N ASP A 154 -1.18 -24.18 -17.89
CA ASP A 154 0.22 -24.52 -18.15
C ASP A 154 1.16 -23.35 -17.87
N ALA A 155 0.76 -22.11 -18.20
CA ALA A 155 1.54 -20.92 -17.85
C ALA A 155 1.69 -20.76 -16.33
N ARG A 156 0.60 -20.93 -15.58
CA ARG A 156 0.63 -20.88 -14.10
C ARG A 156 1.51 -21.97 -13.51
N LEU A 157 1.40 -23.20 -14.01
CA LEU A 157 2.22 -24.32 -13.52
C LEU A 157 3.71 -24.11 -13.85
N ARG A 158 4.04 -23.58 -15.04
CA ARG A 158 5.42 -23.28 -15.41
C ARG A 158 5.99 -22.15 -14.54
N LEU A 159 5.21 -21.11 -14.26
CA LEU A 159 5.63 -20.04 -13.35
C LEU A 159 5.97 -20.60 -11.96
N VAL A 160 5.11 -21.46 -11.41
CA VAL A 160 5.36 -22.07 -10.09
C VAL A 160 6.59 -22.98 -10.11
N ALA A 161 6.80 -23.77 -11.17
CA ALA A 161 8.02 -24.57 -11.32
C ALA A 161 9.27 -23.67 -11.28
N LEU A 162 9.26 -22.55 -12.01
CA LEU A 162 10.36 -21.58 -11.99
C LEU A 162 10.56 -20.92 -10.63
N MET A 163 9.48 -20.65 -9.88
CA MET A 163 9.58 -20.15 -8.50
C MET A 163 10.32 -21.15 -7.59
N GLN A 164 10.13 -22.46 -7.80
CA GLN A 164 10.87 -23.49 -7.08
C GLN A 164 12.33 -23.57 -7.54
N GLU A 165 12.57 -23.51 -8.85
CA GLU A 165 13.92 -23.54 -9.45
C GLU A 165 14.78 -22.33 -9.05
N ARG A 166 14.14 -21.18 -8.81
CA ARG A 166 14.77 -19.89 -8.48
C ARG A 166 14.49 -19.43 -7.05
N ALA A 167 14.26 -20.36 -6.13
CA ALA A 167 13.90 -20.04 -4.74
C ALA A 167 14.95 -19.22 -3.96
N ALA A 168 16.18 -19.07 -4.50
CA ALA A 168 17.23 -18.22 -3.94
C ALA A 168 17.12 -16.75 -4.33
N GLU A 169 16.32 -16.40 -5.36
CA GLU A 169 16.08 -15.02 -5.75
C GLU A 169 15.16 -14.31 -4.73
N ILE A 170 15.41 -13.05 -4.42
CA ILE A 170 14.66 -12.29 -3.40
C ILE A 170 13.21 -12.06 -3.84
N THR A 171 12.99 -11.79 -5.12
CA THR A 171 11.68 -11.55 -5.73
C THR A 171 11.39 -12.61 -6.80
N VAL A 172 10.10 -12.90 -7.02
CA VAL A 172 9.69 -13.70 -8.18
C VAL A 172 9.73 -12.81 -9.42
N GLY A 173 10.79 -12.97 -10.21
CA GLY A 173 11.07 -12.13 -11.37
C GLY A 173 11.76 -10.81 -10.99
N ARG A 174 12.53 -10.27 -11.93
CA ARG A 174 13.27 -9.02 -11.77
C ARG A 174 12.33 -7.82 -11.61
N SER A 175 12.64 -6.96 -10.65
CA SER A 175 11.92 -5.71 -10.39
C SER A 175 12.07 -4.69 -11.52
N GLY A 176 13.22 -4.69 -12.21
CA GLY A 176 13.58 -3.65 -13.18
C GLY A 176 14.02 -2.32 -12.54
N LEU A 177 14.30 -2.32 -11.23
CA LEU A 177 15.01 -1.24 -10.56
C LEU A 177 16.52 -1.28 -10.91
N ASP A 178 17.21 -0.17 -10.64
CA ASP A 178 18.66 -0.10 -10.78
C ASP A 178 19.40 -0.90 -9.69
N ASP A 179 20.71 -1.09 -9.90
CA ASP A 179 21.55 -1.89 -9.01
C ASP A 179 21.66 -1.28 -7.60
N GLU A 180 21.57 0.05 -7.45
CA GLU A 180 21.63 0.71 -6.15
C GLU A 180 20.40 0.38 -5.31
N LEU A 181 19.21 0.45 -5.90
CA LEU A 181 17.97 0.08 -5.25
C LEU A 181 17.91 -1.43 -4.94
N GLU A 182 18.45 -2.29 -5.79
CA GLU A 182 18.54 -3.72 -5.49
C GLU A 182 19.58 -4.03 -4.40
N MET A 183 20.68 -3.29 -4.29
CA MET A 183 21.60 -3.39 -3.15
C MET A 183 20.92 -2.98 -1.83
N ILE A 184 20.11 -1.91 -1.85
CA ILE A 184 19.28 -1.52 -0.70
C ILE A 184 18.32 -2.66 -0.35
N ARG A 185 17.66 -3.28 -1.35
CA ARG A 185 16.79 -4.44 -1.12
C ARG A 185 17.54 -5.57 -0.41
N GLU A 186 18.71 -5.95 -0.91
CA GLU A 186 19.51 -7.03 -0.31
C GLU A 186 19.90 -6.73 1.14
N GLN A 187 20.28 -5.49 1.43
CA GLN A 187 20.63 -5.06 2.79
C GLN A 187 19.44 -5.21 3.75
N PHE A 188 18.28 -4.67 3.41
CA PHE A 188 17.11 -4.70 4.29
C PHE A 188 16.42 -6.06 4.32
N ARG A 189 16.50 -6.84 3.24
CA ARG A 189 16.08 -8.25 3.25
C ARG A 189 16.89 -9.05 4.26
N ARG A 190 18.21 -8.88 4.26
CA ARG A 190 19.11 -9.55 5.21
C ARG A 190 18.78 -9.18 6.65
N PHE A 191 18.61 -7.88 6.92
CA PHE A 191 18.16 -7.40 8.23
C PHE A 191 16.84 -8.06 8.65
N SER A 192 15.82 -8.07 7.78
CA SER A 192 14.54 -8.69 8.09
C SER A 192 14.64 -10.18 8.39
N VAL A 193 15.42 -10.94 7.60
CA VAL A 193 15.62 -12.38 7.79
C VAL A 193 16.37 -12.68 9.09
N GLU A 194 17.36 -11.86 9.45
CA GLU A 194 18.20 -12.10 10.62
C GLU A 194 17.57 -11.61 11.93
N LYS A 195 16.91 -10.45 11.89
CA LYS A 195 16.50 -9.70 13.10
C LYS A 195 14.99 -9.63 13.33
N VAL A 196 14.18 -9.82 12.29
CA VAL A 196 12.73 -9.59 12.37
C VAL A 196 11.95 -10.89 12.27
N GLU A 197 12.07 -11.61 11.15
CA GLU A 197 11.28 -12.81 10.85
C GLU A 197 11.33 -13.89 11.94
N PRO A 198 12.50 -14.20 12.55
CA PRO A 198 12.59 -15.24 13.58
C PRO A 198 11.83 -14.90 14.87
N HIS A 199 11.55 -13.62 15.11
CA HIS A 199 11.05 -13.11 16.40
C HIS A 199 9.65 -12.48 16.31
N ALA A 200 9.29 -11.91 15.16
CA ALA A 200 8.06 -11.12 15.00
C ALA A 200 6.77 -11.89 15.31
N HIS A 201 6.77 -13.21 15.12
CA HIS A 201 5.62 -14.03 15.48
C HIS A 201 5.47 -14.17 17.00
N GLU A 202 6.58 -14.34 17.72
CA GLU A 202 6.58 -14.39 19.18
C GLU A 202 6.14 -13.07 19.80
N TRP A 203 6.66 -11.93 19.30
CA TRP A 203 6.22 -10.60 19.75
C TRP A 203 4.70 -10.44 19.60
N HIS A 204 4.16 -10.87 18.47
CA HIS A 204 2.72 -10.82 18.21
C HIS A 204 1.91 -11.68 19.19
N LEU A 205 2.37 -12.91 19.48
CA LEU A 205 1.67 -13.83 20.39
C LEU A 205 1.71 -13.36 21.85
N LYS A 206 2.81 -12.72 22.26
CA LYS A 206 2.96 -12.17 23.61
C LYS A 206 2.35 -10.78 23.76
N ASP A 207 1.83 -10.20 22.68
CA ASP A 207 1.36 -8.82 22.64
C ASP A 207 2.43 -7.81 23.08
N GLU A 208 3.66 -8.06 22.67
CA GLU A 208 4.80 -7.20 22.94
C GLU A 208 4.96 -6.16 21.83
N LEU A 209 5.36 -4.96 22.24
CA LEU A 209 5.86 -3.96 21.31
C LEU A 209 7.13 -4.48 20.61
N ILE A 210 7.36 -4.06 19.37
CA ILE A 210 8.64 -4.27 18.69
C ILE A 210 9.76 -3.78 19.61
N PRO A 211 10.77 -4.61 19.94
CA PRO A 211 11.82 -4.26 20.89
C PRO A 211 12.54 -2.96 20.52
N MET A 212 13.01 -2.21 21.53
CA MET A 212 13.69 -0.93 21.29
C MET A 212 14.99 -1.15 20.52
N GLU A 213 15.64 -2.28 20.72
CA GLU A 213 16.87 -2.70 20.02
C GLU A 213 16.66 -2.75 18.50
N ILE A 214 15.46 -3.15 18.03
CA ILE A 214 15.14 -3.11 16.60
C ILE A 214 15.02 -1.66 16.10
N ILE A 215 14.46 -0.77 16.91
CA ILE A 215 14.36 0.66 16.57
C ILE A 215 15.77 1.27 16.52
N GLU A 216 16.61 0.97 17.51
CA GLU A 216 18.01 1.43 17.57
C GLU A 216 18.82 0.94 16.38
N GLU A 217 18.76 -0.36 16.03
CA GLU A 217 19.45 -0.88 14.85
C GLU A 217 18.96 -0.22 13.55
N LEU A 218 17.65 0.03 13.40
CA LEU A 218 17.10 0.75 12.24
C LEU A 218 17.56 2.22 12.19
N ALA A 219 17.72 2.86 13.34
CA ALA A 219 18.26 4.21 13.44
C ALA A 219 19.74 4.26 13.02
N GLU A 220 20.55 3.32 13.49
CA GLU A 220 21.96 3.18 13.08
C GLU A 220 22.10 2.92 11.57
N MET A 221 21.16 2.15 10.98
CA MET A 221 21.08 1.92 9.54
C MET A 221 20.52 3.13 8.76
N GLY A 222 20.08 4.19 9.44
CA GLY A 222 19.63 5.42 8.80
C GLY A 222 18.19 5.45 8.31
N VAL A 223 17.36 4.47 8.69
CA VAL A 223 16.00 4.30 8.16
C VAL A 223 15.10 5.50 8.44
N PHE A 224 15.22 6.10 9.64
CA PHE A 224 14.37 7.23 10.03
C PHE A 224 14.74 8.53 9.32
N GLY A 225 15.94 8.63 8.75
CA GLY A 225 16.45 9.78 8.00
C GLY A 225 16.60 9.54 6.51
N LEU A 226 16.11 8.41 5.98
CA LEU A 226 16.45 7.94 4.64
C LEU A 226 16.18 8.98 3.54
N THR A 227 15.02 9.65 3.60
CA THR A 227 14.60 10.67 2.62
C THR A 227 14.73 12.11 3.14
N ILE A 228 15.22 12.28 4.37
CA ILE A 228 15.46 13.61 4.95
C ILE A 228 16.71 14.20 4.28
N PRO A 229 16.71 15.49 3.87
CA PRO A 229 17.89 16.11 3.28
C PRO A 229 19.13 16.04 4.18
N GLU A 230 20.31 15.93 3.56
CA GLU A 230 21.60 15.83 4.28
C GLU A 230 21.87 17.03 5.20
N GLU A 231 21.40 18.23 4.84
CA GLU A 231 21.54 19.44 5.68
C GLU A 231 20.84 19.30 7.04
N PHE A 232 19.88 18.37 7.15
CA PHE A 232 19.19 18.03 8.38
C PHE A 232 19.62 16.66 8.94
N GLY A 233 20.77 16.13 8.53
CA GLY A 233 21.32 14.88 9.05
C GLY A 233 20.67 13.59 8.52
N GLY A 234 19.88 13.67 7.44
CA GLY A 234 19.40 12.50 6.71
C GLY A 234 20.32 12.07 5.57
N PHE A 235 19.87 11.13 4.75
CA PHE A 235 20.63 10.60 3.61
C PHE A 235 20.21 11.17 2.25
N GLY A 236 19.14 11.95 2.19
CA GLY A 236 18.66 12.57 0.95
C GLY A 236 18.29 11.57 -0.16
N LEU A 237 18.02 10.31 0.18
CA LEU A 237 17.69 9.28 -0.81
C LEU A 237 16.28 9.46 -1.39
N SER A 238 16.07 8.80 -2.53
CA SER A 238 14.82 8.82 -3.27
C SER A 238 13.65 8.19 -2.52
N LYS A 239 12.42 8.56 -2.89
CA LYS A 239 11.19 7.88 -2.46
C LYS A 239 11.19 6.43 -2.92
N ALA A 240 11.74 6.13 -4.10
CA ALA A 240 11.94 4.75 -4.54
C ALA A 240 12.82 3.94 -3.57
N SER A 241 13.88 4.53 -3.02
CA SER A 241 14.71 3.89 -1.99
C SER A 241 13.88 3.54 -0.76
N MET A 242 13.08 4.49 -0.26
CA MET A 242 12.22 4.26 0.91
C MET A 242 11.13 3.23 0.65
N VAL A 243 10.59 3.14 -0.57
CA VAL A 243 9.66 2.08 -0.95
C VAL A 243 10.32 0.70 -0.82
N VAL A 244 11.53 0.52 -1.32
CA VAL A 244 12.26 -0.76 -1.24
C VAL A 244 12.53 -1.14 0.22
N VAL A 245 12.99 -0.19 1.04
CA VAL A 245 13.17 -0.40 2.49
C VAL A 245 11.87 -0.84 3.15
N SER A 246 10.77 -0.12 2.90
CA SER A 246 9.46 -0.42 3.47
C SER A 246 8.90 -1.77 3.01
N GLU A 247 9.13 -2.18 1.76
CA GLU A 247 8.76 -3.51 1.26
C GLU A 247 9.45 -4.61 2.06
N GLU A 248 10.78 -4.56 2.16
CA GLU A 248 11.57 -5.64 2.79
C GLU A 248 11.39 -5.69 4.31
N LEU A 249 11.22 -4.55 4.98
CA LEU A 249 10.88 -4.50 6.41
C LEU A 249 9.47 -5.04 6.68
N SER A 250 8.50 -4.69 5.82
CA SER A 250 7.10 -5.16 5.97
C SER A 250 6.93 -6.64 5.64
N ARG A 251 7.78 -7.17 4.77
CA ARG A 251 7.88 -8.61 4.49
C ARG A 251 8.29 -9.39 5.75
N GLY A 252 9.17 -8.83 6.57
CA GLY A 252 9.46 -9.38 7.89
C GLY A 252 8.28 -9.22 8.86
N TYR A 253 7.88 -7.97 9.07
CA TYR A 253 6.69 -7.62 9.84
C TYR A 253 6.23 -6.20 9.52
N ILE A 254 4.95 -6.02 9.16
CA ILE A 254 4.38 -4.71 8.78
C ILE A 254 4.62 -3.60 9.82
N GLY A 255 4.66 -3.93 11.12
CA GLY A 255 4.96 -2.97 12.17
C GLY A 255 6.36 -2.37 12.04
N VAL A 256 7.34 -3.17 11.63
CA VAL A 256 8.73 -2.73 11.43
C VAL A 256 8.82 -1.81 10.22
N GLY A 257 8.18 -2.15 9.10
CA GLY A 257 8.12 -1.25 7.94
C GLY A 257 7.41 0.07 8.25
N SER A 258 6.35 0.02 9.05
CA SER A 258 5.63 1.23 9.46
C SER A 258 6.44 2.18 10.34
N LEU A 259 7.44 1.72 11.12
CA LEU A 259 8.31 2.60 11.92
C LEU A 259 8.98 3.66 11.04
N GLY A 260 9.62 3.23 9.94
CA GLY A 260 10.25 4.12 8.97
C GLY A 260 9.24 5.07 8.30
N THR A 261 8.06 4.54 7.92
CA THR A 261 6.99 5.35 7.32
C THR A 261 6.55 6.50 8.24
N ARG A 262 6.46 6.29 9.56
CA ARG A 262 6.05 7.36 10.48
C ARG A 262 7.05 8.51 10.49
N SER A 263 8.35 8.20 10.53
CA SER A 263 9.40 9.23 10.44
C SER A 263 9.35 9.95 9.10
N GLU A 264 9.26 9.23 7.99
CA GLU A 264 9.21 9.82 6.65
C GLU A 264 8.05 10.82 6.50
N ILE A 265 6.84 10.44 6.91
CA ILE A 265 5.66 11.29 6.76
C ILE A 265 5.70 12.50 7.69
N ALA A 266 6.19 12.32 8.93
CA ALA A 266 6.36 13.45 9.85
C ALA A 266 7.43 14.43 9.35
N ALA A 267 8.54 13.91 8.80
CA ALA A 267 9.58 14.74 8.22
C ALA A 267 9.10 15.49 6.98
N GLU A 268 8.36 14.85 6.07
CA GLU A 268 7.80 15.52 4.90
C GLU A 268 6.80 16.62 5.29
N LEU A 269 5.97 16.37 6.31
CA LEU A 269 5.06 17.37 6.86
C LEU A 269 5.82 18.63 7.35
N ILE A 270 6.94 18.43 8.04
CA ILE A 270 7.78 19.52 8.58
C ILE A 270 8.57 20.22 7.46
N LEU A 271 9.14 19.46 6.51
CA LEU A 271 9.86 20.01 5.36
C LEU A 271 8.97 20.95 4.53
N ARG A 272 7.71 20.57 4.33
CA ARG A 272 6.76 21.31 3.50
C ARG A 272 6.04 22.43 4.25
N GLY A 273 5.60 22.16 5.48
CA GLY A 273 4.75 23.06 6.25
C GLY A 273 5.44 23.83 7.38
N GLY A 274 6.66 23.45 7.76
CA GLY A 274 7.38 24.00 8.91
C GLY A 274 8.14 25.28 8.62
N THR A 275 8.36 26.07 9.68
CA THR A 275 9.30 27.20 9.67
C THR A 275 10.74 26.70 9.66
N GLU A 276 11.71 27.53 9.28
CA GLU A 276 13.14 27.14 9.33
C GLU A 276 13.59 26.75 10.74
N ALA A 277 13.08 27.42 11.78
CA ALA A 277 13.36 27.05 13.17
C ALA A 277 12.78 25.67 13.53
N GLN A 278 11.58 25.34 13.03
CA GLN A 278 10.98 24.02 13.21
C GLN A 278 11.79 22.94 12.47
N LYS A 279 12.16 23.18 11.21
CA LYS A 279 12.99 22.25 10.43
C LYS A 279 14.32 21.94 11.14
N ALA A 280 15.03 22.99 11.57
CA ALA A 280 16.30 22.85 12.28
C ALA A 280 16.17 22.14 13.64
N LYS A 281 15.06 22.34 14.38
CA LYS A 281 14.80 21.66 15.66
C LYS A 281 14.46 20.19 15.48
N TRP A 282 13.64 19.86 14.50
CA TRP A 282 12.92 18.58 14.45
C TRP A 282 13.53 17.56 13.51
N LEU A 283 13.95 17.97 12.31
CA LEU A 283 14.39 17.04 11.26
C LEU A 283 15.66 16.25 11.64
N PRO A 284 16.70 16.84 12.27
CA PRO A 284 17.88 16.06 12.69
C PRO A 284 17.58 14.98 13.74
N ARG A 285 16.64 15.27 14.63
CA ARG A 285 16.26 14.35 15.70
C ARG A 285 15.36 13.22 15.17
N LEU A 286 14.53 13.52 14.16
CA LEU A 286 13.80 12.49 13.42
C LEU A 286 14.76 11.61 12.60
N ALA A 287 15.71 12.22 11.91
CA ALA A 287 16.65 11.50 11.05
C ALA A 287 17.49 10.47 11.82
N SER A 288 17.95 10.85 13.01
CA SER A 288 18.73 9.99 13.91
C SER A 288 17.91 8.97 14.69
N GLY A 289 16.58 9.03 14.67
CA GLY A 289 15.71 8.20 15.50
C GLY A 289 15.69 8.59 16.99
N GLU A 290 16.37 9.67 17.41
CA GLU A 290 16.34 10.19 18.79
C GLU A 290 14.90 10.53 19.22
N ILE A 291 14.10 11.03 18.27
CA ILE A 291 12.67 11.22 18.49
C ILE A 291 11.84 10.38 17.53
N LEU A 292 10.83 9.74 18.10
CA LEU A 292 9.84 8.93 17.38
C LEU A 292 8.54 9.71 17.23
N PRO A 293 8.04 9.92 16.01
CA PRO A 293 6.77 10.61 15.77
C PRO A 293 5.59 9.65 15.67
N THR A 294 4.39 10.15 15.95
CA THR A 294 3.14 9.52 15.49
C THR A 294 2.09 10.53 15.05
N ALA A 295 1.16 10.08 14.23
CA ALA A 295 0.05 10.86 13.72
C ALA A 295 -1.14 10.80 14.67
N VAL A 296 -1.70 11.96 15.03
CA VAL A 296 -2.81 12.07 15.99
C VAL A 296 -3.99 12.81 15.37
N PHE A 297 -4.74 12.08 14.54
CA PHE A 297 -5.78 12.64 13.67
C PHE A 297 -7.18 12.14 14.04
N THR A 298 -7.38 10.82 14.01
CA THR A 298 -8.68 10.15 14.13
C THR A 298 -9.32 10.35 15.51
N GLU A 299 -10.63 10.57 15.53
CA GLU A 299 -11.46 10.68 16.74
C GLU A 299 -12.49 9.54 16.78
N PRO A 300 -13.06 9.20 17.95
CA PRO A 300 -14.04 8.13 18.07
C PRO A 300 -15.22 8.22 17.08
N ASN A 301 -15.61 9.44 16.70
CA ASN A 301 -16.71 9.71 15.78
C ASN A 301 -16.25 10.35 14.46
N THR A 302 -14.94 10.41 14.17
CA THR A 302 -14.41 11.11 12.99
C THR A 302 -13.12 10.46 12.49
N GLY A 303 -13.23 9.69 11.40
CA GLY A 303 -12.09 9.10 10.67
C GLY A 303 -12.02 9.59 9.23
N SER A 304 -12.83 9.00 8.34
CA SER A 304 -12.86 9.34 6.91
C SER A 304 -13.14 10.82 6.62
N ASP A 305 -14.00 11.46 7.42
CA ASP A 305 -14.32 12.90 7.32
C ASP A 305 -13.45 13.73 8.26
N LEU A 306 -12.13 13.64 8.11
CA LEU A 306 -11.16 14.26 9.03
C LEU A 306 -11.31 15.79 9.15
N GLY A 307 -11.89 16.46 8.15
CA GLY A 307 -12.18 17.90 8.19
C GLY A 307 -13.15 18.30 9.30
N SER A 308 -14.00 17.38 9.76
CA SER A 308 -15.05 17.62 10.74
C SER A 308 -14.65 17.31 12.19
N LEU A 309 -13.34 17.08 12.45
CA LEU A 309 -12.84 16.73 13.78
C LEU A 309 -13.16 17.82 14.83
N ARG A 310 -13.28 17.42 16.09
CA ARG A 310 -13.80 18.25 17.20
C ARG A 310 -12.77 18.60 18.27
N THR A 311 -11.65 17.86 18.35
CA THR A 311 -10.54 18.20 19.24
C THR A 311 -10.14 19.65 18.98
N ARG A 312 -10.14 20.47 20.03
CA ARG A 312 -9.89 21.90 19.94
C ARG A 312 -8.58 22.26 20.61
N ALA A 313 -7.94 23.31 20.12
CA ALA A 313 -6.81 23.95 20.77
C ALA A 313 -7.16 25.43 21.00
N VAL A 314 -7.02 25.90 22.24
CA VAL A 314 -7.33 27.28 22.66
C VAL A 314 -6.06 27.93 23.20
N ARG A 315 -5.82 29.20 22.89
CA ARG A 315 -4.67 29.92 23.43
C ARG A 315 -4.81 30.15 24.94
N ASP A 316 -3.74 29.97 25.69
CA ASP A 316 -3.66 30.38 27.09
C ASP A 316 -3.05 31.77 27.26
N GLU A 317 -2.96 32.22 28.51
CA GLU A 317 -2.47 33.56 28.88
C GLU A 317 -1.01 33.83 28.45
N ASN A 318 -0.22 32.77 28.25
CA ASN A 318 1.18 32.87 27.82
C ASN A 318 1.33 32.83 26.29
N GLY A 319 0.22 32.71 25.55
CA GLY A 319 0.20 32.59 24.10
C GLY A 319 0.41 31.17 23.58
N ASP A 320 0.64 30.21 24.47
CA ASP A 320 0.70 28.77 24.20
C ASP A 320 -0.71 28.19 24.01
N TRP A 321 -0.82 26.88 23.77
CA TRP A 321 -2.06 26.20 23.44
C TRP A 321 -2.47 25.19 24.51
N ARG A 322 -3.78 25.09 24.73
CA ARG A 322 -4.45 24.07 25.54
C ARG A 322 -5.33 23.23 24.64
N VAL A 323 -4.99 21.95 24.50
CA VAL A 323 -5.72 21.00 23.67
C VAL A 323 -6.70 20.21 24.54
N THR A 324 -7.95 20.12 24.09
CA THR A 324 -8.98 19.29 24.71
C THR A 324 -9.75 18.51 23.66
N GLY A 325 -9.82 17.19 23.83
CA GLY A 325 -10.53 16.30 22.91
C GLY A 325 -10.14 14.84 23.09
N ASN A 326 -10.71 13.98 22.24
CA ASN A 326 -10.44 12.55 22.25
C ASN A 326 -9.93 12.12 20.88
N LYS A 327 -8.90 11.26 20.88
CA LYS A 327 -8.32 10.64 19.70
C LYS A 327 -8.31 9.13 19.90
N THR A 328 -8.32 8.36 18.82
CA THR A 328 -8.33 6.89 18.86
C THR A 328 -7.65 6.34 17.63
N TRP A 329 -7.28 5.05 17.66
CA TRP A 329 -6.48 4.41 16.62
C TRP A 329 -5.13 5.10 16.41
N ILE A 330 -4.49 5.49 17.52
CA ILE A 330 -3.20 6.16 17.47
C ILE A 330 -2.07 5.15 17.65
N THR A 331 -1.38 4.86 16.55
CA THR A 331 -0.30 3.88 16.52
C THR A 331 0.89 4.39 17.34
N HIS A 332 1.52 3.50 18.11
CA HIS A 332 2.79 3.79 18.80
C HIS A 332 2.74 4.92 19.85
N ALA A 333 1.53 5.29 20.31
CA ALA A 333 1.33 6.47 21.14
C ALA A 333 2.16 6.48 22.43
N ALA A 334 2.36 5.32 23.08
CA ALA A 334 3.10 5.26 24.35
C ALA A 334 4.57 5.72 24.20
N ARG A 335 5.31 5.20 23.20
CA ARG A 335 6.78 5.38 23.08
C ARG A 335 7.22 6.62 22.29
N THR A 336 6.28 7.41 21.76
CA THR A 336 6.61 8.54 20.89
C THR A 336 6.96 9.81 21.66
N HIS A 337 7.72 10.69 21.04
CA HIS A 337 8.21 11.94 21.63
C HIS A 337 7.43 13.15 21.11
N VAL A 338 6.89 13.03 19.89
CA VAL A 338 6.15 14.09 19.22
C VAL A 338 4.92 13.50 18.52
N MET A 339 3.80 14.18 18.70
CA MET A 339 2.55 13.89 18.00
C MET A 339 2.35 14.95 16.92
N THR A 340 2.20 14.53 15.66
CA THR A 340 1.63 15.43 14.63
C THR A 340 0.12 15.46 14.86
N LEU A 341 -0.31 16.43 15.67
CA LEU A 341 -1.66 16.50 16.22
C LEU A 341 -2.50 17.51 15.45
N LEU A 342 -3.62 17.06 14.88
CA LEU A 342 -4.56 17.93 14.18
C LEU A 342 -5.71 18.33 15.11
N ALA A 343 -5.86 19.63 15.35
CA ALA A 343 -6.90 20.20 16.20
C ALA A 343 -7.51 21.46 15.59
N ARG A 344 -8.74 21.75 15.98
CA ARG A 344 -9.49 22.95 15.57
C ARG A 344 -9.04 24.14 16.41
N THR A 345 -8.54 25.19 15.75
CA THR A 345 -8.14 26.44 16.42
C THR A 345 -9.03 27.61 16.05
N VAL A 346 -9.62 27.60 14.84
CA VAL A 346 -10.51 28.68 14.39
C VAL A 346 -11.92 28.46 14.96
N PRO A 347 -12.43 29.36 15.81
CA PRO A 347 -13.76 29.24 16.41
C PRO A 347 -14.87 29.13 15.36
N ASP A 348 -15.98 28.49 15.72
CA ASP A 348 -17.22 28.36 14.93
C ASP A 348 -17.09 27.70 13.55
N THR A 349 -15.92 27.16 13.23
CA THR A 349 -15.70 26.35 12.03
C THR A 349 -16.13 24.90 12.27
N THR A 350 -16.68 24.26 11.24
CA THR A 350 -17.05 22.84 11.26
C THR A 350 -16.35 22.03 10.17
N ASP A 351 -15.51 22.67 9.35
CA ASP A 351 -14.82 22.05 8.23
C ASP A 351 -13.29 22.12 8.39
N HIS A 352 -12.58 21.64 7.36
CA HIS A 352 -11.13 21.55 7.30
C HIS A 352 -10.39 22.90 7.42
N ARG A 353 -11.06 24.04 7.16
CA ARG A 353 -10.42 25.37 7.16
C ARG A 353 -10.08 25.86 8.56
N GLY A 354 -10.73 25.28 9.57
CA GLY A 354 -10.47 25.63 10.97
C GLY A 354 -9.38 24.81 11.66
N LEU A 355 -8.73 23.90 10.93
CA LEU A 355 -7.81 22.93 11.49
C LEU A 355 -6.36 23.43 11.41
N SER A 356 -5.62 23.20 12.49
CA SER A 356 -4.21 23.53 12.64
C SER A 356 -3.42 22.28 13.03
N MET A 357 -2.20 22.18 12.52
CA MET A 357 -1.29 21.07 12.80
C MET A 357 -0.30 21.48 13.88
N PHE A 358 -0.13 20.63 14.89
CA PHE A 358 0.80 20.83 15.98
C PHE A 358 1.90 19.77 15.98
N LEU A 359 3.12 20.18 16.33
CA LEU A 359 4.22 19.29 16.72
C LEU A 359 4.19 19.13 18.24
N ALA A 360 3.20 18.38 18.72
CA ALA A 360 2.89 18.25 20.14
C ALA A 360 3.90 17.35 20.85
N GLU A 361 4.89 17.97 21.51
CA GLU A 361 5.88 17.31 22.37
C GLU A 361 5.19 16.61 23.54
N LYS A 362 5.64 15.38 23.84
CA LYS A 362 5.26 14.65 25.04
C LYS A 362 6.43 13.82 25.56
N GLU A 363 6.34 13.42 26.82
CA GLU A 363 7.23 12.43 27.40
C GLU A 363 6.81 11.01 26.96
N PRO A 364 7.74 10.19 26.43
CA PRO A 364 7.48 8.77 26.21
C PRO A 364 7.13 8.08 27.53
N GLY A 365 6.14 7.18 27.50
CA GLY A 365 5.73 6.42 28.67
C GLY A 365 6.42 5.07 28.81
N THR A 366 6.14 4.40 29.93
CA THR A 366 6.44 2.98 30.17
C THR A 366 5.17 2.15 30.11
N ASP A 367 5.27 0.83 30.23
CA ASP A 367 4.07 -0.03 30.28
C ASP A 367 3.20 0.27 31.51
N GLU A 368 3.80 0.67 32.64
CA GLU A 368 3.08 1.05 33.86
C GLU A 368 2.48 2.45 33.80
N ALA A 369 3.12 3.36 33.06
CA ALA A 369 2.71 4.75 32.91
C ALA A 369 2.87 5.20 31.45
N PRO A 370 1.97 4.77 30.54
CA PRO A 370 2.15 4.98 29.10
C PRO A 370 1.98 6.44 28.67
N PHE A 371 1.32 7.26 29.49
CA PHE A 371 1.03 8.68 29.22
C PHE A 371 1.32 9.54 30.46
N PRO A 372 2.59 9.79 30.80
CA PRO A 372 2.96 10.51 32.02
C PRO A 372 2.78 12.04 31.88
N THR A 373 2.70 12.55 30.65
CA THR A 373 2.60 14.00 30.40
C THR A 373 1.28 14.58 30.91
N PRO A 374 1.28 15.65 31.74
CA PRO A 374 0.06 16.25 32.27
C PRO A 374 -0.94 16.67 31.19
N GLY A 375 -2.22 16.43 31.46
CA GLY A 375 -3.30 16.75 30.52
C GLY A 375 -3.47 15.74 29.38
N MET A 376 -2.70 14.65 29.37
CA MET A 376 -2.85 13.53 28.45
C MET A 376 -3.09 12.23 29.22
N THR A 377 -4.11 11.47 28.82
CA THR A 377 -4.36 10.11 29.31
C THR A 377 -4.70 9.21 28.13
N GLY A 378 -4.69 7.90 28.34
CA GLY A 378 -5.02 6.95 27.29
C GLY A 378 -4.93 5.50 27.74
N GLY A 379 -5.29 4.60 26.83
CA GLY A 379 -5.25 3.16 27.05
C GLY A 379 -5.08 2.42 25.73
N GLU A 380 -4.48 1.23 25.79
CA GLU A 380 -4.35 0.35 24.64
C GLU A 380 -5.72 -0.17 24.19
N ILE A 381 -5.89 -0.29 22.87
CA ILE A 381 -6.99 -0.96 22.21
C ILE A 381 -6.55 -2.39 21.90
N GLU A 382 -7.30 -3.38 22.38
CA GLU A 382 -7.06 -4.78 21.99
C GLU A 382 -7.43 -4.97 20.51
N VAL A 383 -6.45 -5.35 19.70
CA VAL A 383 -6.59 -5.45 18.24
C VAL A 383 -6.30 -6.85 17.70
N LEU A 384 -6.99 -7.21 16.62
CA LEU A 384 -6.84 -8.51 15.95
C LEU A 384 -5.45 -8.69 15.30
N GLY A 385 -4.88 -7.62 14.74
CA GLY A 385 -3.59 -7.61 14.02
C GLY A 385 -2.84 -6.31 14.27
N TYR A 386 -1.66 -6.12 13.65
CA TYR A 386 -0.88 -4.87 13.79
C TYR A 386 -0.53 -4.47 15.24
N ARG A 387 -0.01 -5.43 16.02
CA ARG A 387 0.23 -5.27 17.47
C ARG A 387 1.59 -4.68 17.84
N GLY A 388 2.58 -4.71 16.95
CA GLY A 388 3.97 -4.38 17.26
C GLY A 388 4.26 -2.93 17.62
N MET A 389 3.32 -2.02 17.35
CA MET A 389 3.38 -0.65 17.87
C MET A 389 2.20 -0.33 18.78
N LYS A 390 1.25 -1.26 18.93
CA LYS A 390 -0.04 -1.11 19.60
C LYS A 390 -0.85 0.07 19.06
N GLU A 391 -2.13 0.08 19.42
CA GLU A 391 -3.06 1.16 19.09
C GLU A 391 -3.69 1.70 20.35
N TYR A 392 -3.90 3.01 20.41
CA TYR A 392 -4.32 3.66 21.65
C TYR A 392 -5.52 4.59 21.46
N GLU A 393 -6.38 4.61 22.47
CA GLU A 393 -7.28 5.74 22.74
C GLU A 393 -6.51 6.78 23.56
N LEU A 394 -6.68 8.06 23.21
CA LEU A 394 -6.08 9.18 23.89
C LEU A 394 -7.15 10.21 24.27
N ALA A 395 -7.06 10.75 25.49
CA ALA A 395 -7.85 11.89 25.93
C ALA A 395 -6.91 13.03 26.31
N PHE A 396 -7.24 14.22 25.80
CA PHE A 396 -6.56 15.45 26.13
C PHE A 396 -7.49 16.32 26.96
N ASP A 397 -7.04 16.73 28.14
CA ASP A 397 -7.70 17.70 29.00
C ASP A 397 -6.72 18.82 29.36
N ASN A 398 -6.83 19.93 28.63
CA ASN A 398 -5.94 21.09 28.75
C ASN A 398 -4.45 20.74 28.55
N PHE A 399 -4.19 19.76 27.68
CA PHE A 399 -2.85 19.35 27.28
C PHE A 399 -2.09 20.55 26.69
N HIS A 400 -0.89 20.81 27.21
CA HIS A 400 -0.11 21.98 26.86
C HIS A 400 0.68 21.75 25.57
N VAL A 401 0.63 22.71 24.65
CA VAL A 401 1.50 22.75 23.47
C VAL A 401 2.06 24.16 23.31
N LYS A 402 3.38 24.29 23.16
CA LYS A 402 4.03 25.59 22.96
C LYS A 402 3.56 26.28 21.68
N ALA A 403 3.49 27.61 21.69
CA ALA A 403 3.13 28.41 20.53
C ALA A 403 4.04 28.14 19.31
N GLU A 404 5.34 27.95 19.55
CA GLU A 404 6.36 27.63 18.52
C GLU A 404 6.13 26.27 17.83
N ASN A 405 5.32 25.39 18.42
CA ASN A 405 5.03 24.06 17.90
C ASN A 405 3.74 24.04 17.04
N LEU A 406 3.08 25.19 16.79
CA LEU A 406 2.11 25.32 15.72
C LEU A 406 2.84 25.28 14.37
N LEU A 407 2.64 24.23 13.58
CA LEU A 407 3.38 24.00 12.34
C LEU A 407 3.20 25.16 11.36
N GLY A 408 4.30 25.79 10.95
CA GLY A 408 4.28 26.94 10.05
C GLY A 408 3.84 28.26 10.70
N GLY A 409 3.41 28.26 11.96
CA GLY A 409 3.05 29.45 12.74
C GLY A 409 1.73 30.13 12.39
N GLU A 410 0.96 29.58 11.42
CA GLU A 410 -0.34 30.13 11.01
C GLU A 410 -1.47 29.14 11.27
N GLU A 411 -2.54 29.61 11.91
CA GLU A 411 -3.73 28.83 12.20
C GLU A 411 -4.54 28.49 10.93
N GLY A 412 -5.31 27.41 10.95
CA GLY A 412 -6.19 27.02 9.84
C GLY A 412 -5.47 26.43 8.62
N LYS A 413 -4.15 26.17 8.72
CA LYS A 413 -3.35 25.56 7.63
C LYS A 413 -3.16 24.06 7.76
N GLY A 414 -3.55 23.46 8.90
CA GLY A 414 -3.20 22.08 9.25
C GLY A 414 -3.66 21.05 8.23
N PHE A 415 -4.89 21.17 7.73
CA PHE A 415 -5.40 20.23 6.73
C PHE A 415 -4.69 20.36 5.38
N LYS A 416 -4.34 21.59 4.97
CA LYS A 416 -3.59 21.82 3.72
C LYS A 416 -2.17 21.25 3.83
N GLN A 417 -1.49 21.47 4.95
CA GLN A 417 -0.17 20.89 5.22
C GLN A 417 -0.23 19.35 5.20
N LEU A 418 -1.26 18.75 5.82
CA LEU A 418 -1.46 17.31 5.79
C LEU A 418 -1.69 16.76 4.37
N MET A 419 -2.42 17.48 3.52
CA MET A 419 -2.65 17.05 2.13
C MET A 419 -1.35 16.92 1.32
N GLU A 420 -0.30 17.67 1.65
CA GLU A 420 0.98 17.63 0.96
C GLU A 420 1.74 16.31 1.22
N THR A 421 1.37 15.55 2.25
CA THR A 421 1.98 14.24 2.57
C THR A 421 1.21 13.05 2.00
N PHE A 422 0.02 13.25 1.42
CA PHE A 422 -0.85 12.14 1.00
C PHE A 422 -0.25 11.29 -0.12
N GLU A 423 0.52 11.88 -1.04
CA GLU A 423 1.21 11.12 -2.08
C GLU A 423 2.15 10.08 -1.45
N SER A 424 3.06 10.53 -0.58
CA SER A 424 4.02 9.66 0.10
C SER A 424 3.32 8.66 1.03
N ALA A 425 2.28 9.07 1.76
CA ALA A 425 1.54 8.16 2.63
C ALA A 425 0.87 7.01 1.85
N ARG A 426 0.35 7.30 0.65
CA ARG A 426 -0.25 6.30 -0.24
C ARG A 426 0.82 5.37 -0.84
N ILE A 427 1.93 5.94 -1.32
CA ILE A 427 3.09 5.19 -1.83
C ILE A 427 3.59 4.20 -0.77
N GLN A 428 3.82 4.68 0.46
CA GLN A 428 4.30 3.84 1.56
C GLN A 428 3.28 2.80 2.03
N THR A 429 1.98 3.08 1.90
CA THR A 429 0.95 2.07 2.15
C THR A 429 0.99 0.97 1.10
N ALA A 430 1.19 1.31 -0.17
CA ALA A 430 1.36 0.34 -1.24
C ALA A 430 2.64 -0.50 -1.05
N ALA A 431 3.76 0.11 -0.67
CA ALA A 431 5.00 -0.57 -0.35
C ALA A 431 4.83 -1.60 0.80
N ARG A 432 4.20 -1.18 1.90
CA ARG A 432 3.86 -2.08 3.02
C ARG A 432 2.97 -3.24 2.57
N ALA A 433 1.98 -2.96 1.71
CA ALA A 433 1.11 -3.98 1.16
C ALA A 433 1.86 -5.00 0.27
N VAL A 434 2.77 -4.53 -0.59
CA VAL A 434 3.62 -5.40 -1.41
C VAL A 434 4.50 -6.29 -0.53
N GLY A 435 5.11 -5.75 0.53
CA GLY A 435 5.89 -6.52 1.50
C GLY A 435 5.06 -7.62 2.20
N VAL A 436 3.88 -7.27 2.70
CA VAL A 436 2.97 -8.25 3.35
C VAL A 436 2.49 -9.31 2.37
N ALA A 437 2.15 -8.93 1.13
CA ALA A 437 1.77 -9.88 0.09
C ALA A 437 2.91 -10.85 -0.24
N GLN A 438 4.15 -10.34 -0.30
CA GLN A 438 5.33 -11.17 -0.50
C GLN A 438 5.55 -12.14 0.67
N ALA A 439 5.38 -11.70 1.92
CA ALA A 439 5.46 -12.58 3.08
C ALA A 439 4.41 -13.72 3.02
N ALA A 440 3.17 -13.41 2.61
CA ALA A 440 2.13 -14.40 2.42
C ALA A 440 2.50 -15.43 1.34
N LEU A 441 3.06 -14.97 0.22
CA LEU A 441 3.57 -15.84 -0.85
C LEU A 441 4.69 -16.75 -0.33
N ASP A 442 5.66 -16.21 0.42
CA ASP A 442 6.81 -16.99 0.91
C ASP A 442 6.38 -18.12 1.85
N VAL A 443 5.52 -17.83 2.84
CA VAL A 443 5.05 -18.85 3.78
C VAL A 443 4.11 -19.85 3.09
N GLY A 444 3.29 -19.38 2.14
CA GLY A 444 2.41 -20.23 1.34
C GLY A 444 3.19 -21.19 0.44
N LEU A 445 4.25 -20.70 -0.23
CA LEU A 445 5.12 -21.48 -1.09
C LEU A 445 5.87 -22.54 -0.30
N ARG A 446 6.50 -22.16 0.81
CA ARG A 446 7.22 -23.07 1.70
C ARG A 446 6.33 -24.20 2.19
N TYR A 447 5.15 -23.87 2.73
CA TYR A 447 4.21 -24.89 3.22
C TYR A 447 3.71 -25.79 2.08
N ALA A 448 3.48 -25.25 0.88
CA ALA A 448 3.05 -26.03 -0.27
C ALA A 448 4.10 -27.06 -0.74
N GLN A 449 5.39 -26.73 -0.61
CA GLN A 449 6.51 -27.61 -0.96
C GLN A 449 6.72 -28.71 0.09
N GLU A 450 6.62 -28.37 1.38
CA GLU A 450 6.91 -29.28 2.49
C GLU A 450 5.76 -30.22 2.82
N ARG A 451 4.51 -29.72 2.78
CA ARG A 451 3.34 -30.49 3.18
C ARG A 451 2.96 -31.52 2.13
N LYS A 452 2.80 -32.78 2.55
CA LYS A 452 2.33 -33.88 1.69
C LYS A 452 0.90 -34.27 2.02
N GLN A 453 0.10 -34.49 0.97
CA GLN A 453 -1.23 -35.10 1.06
C GLN A 453 -1.52 -35.89 -0.22
N PHE A 454 -2.28 -36.98 -0.10
CA PHE A 454 -2.52 -37.92 -1.20
C PHE A 454 -1.21 -38.41 -1.86
N GLY A 455 -0.15 -38.60 -1.05
CA GLY A 455 1.13 -39.17 -1.50
C GLY A 455 2.12 -38.19 -2.16
N ARG A 456 1.79 -36.90 -2.31
CA ARG A 456 2.63 -35.91 -3.00
C ARG A 456 2.58 -34.53 -2.37
N ALA A 457 3.47 -33.61 -2.75
CA ALA A 457 3.49 -32.26 -2.19
C ALA A 457 2.23 -31.46 -2.58
N LEU A 458 1.78 -30.55 -1.71
CA LEU A 458 0.59 -29.74 -2.00
C LEU A 458 0.76 -28.88 -3.25
N ILE A 459 1.97 -28.39 -3.51
CA ILE A 459 2.30 -27.58 -4.69
C ILE A 459 2.02 -28.30 -6.03
N GLU A 460 1.99 -29.64 -6.04
CA GLU A 460 1.69 -30.43 -7.24
C GLU A 460 0.20 -30.45 -7.60
N PHE A 461 -0.68 -29.92 -6.74
CA PHE A 461 -2.10 -29.78 -7.05
C PHE A 461 -2.38 -28.41 -7.68
N PRO A 462 -3.01 -28.36 -8.87
CA PRO A 462 -3.33 -27.11 -9.57
C PRO A 462 -4.01 -26.04 -8.71
N ARG A 463 -4.90 -26.42 -7.78
CA ARG A 463 -5.60 -25.44 -6.92
C ARG A 463 -4.70 -24.76 -5.89
N VAL A 464 -3.53 -25.32 -5.58
CA VAL A 464 -2.48 -24.73 -4.74
C VAL A 464 -1.53 -23.93 -5.62
N ALA A 465 -0.98 -24.55 -6.67
CA ALA A 465 -0.08 -23.87 -7.60
C ALA A 465 -0.70 -22.61 -8.23
N ASN A 466 -1.97 -22.67 -8.66
CA ASN A 466 -2.64 -21.51 -9.26
C ASN A 466 -2.75 -20.32 -8.29
N LYS A 467 -2.90 -20.58 -6.98
CA LYS A 467 -2.91 -19.50 -5.97
C LYS A 467 -1.54 -18.82 -5.91
N LEU A 468 -0.48 -19.61 -5.81
CA LEU A 468 0.91 -19.11 -5.75
C LEU A 468 1.28 -18.34 -7.03
N ALA A 469 0.89 -18.86 -8.20
CA ALA A 469 1.10 -18.20 -9.48
C ALA A 469 0.43 -16.81 -9.51
N MET A 470 -0.85 -16.73 -9.12
CA MET A 470 -1.57 -15.46 -9.13
C MET A 470 -1.05 -14.47 -8.07
N MET A 471 -0.61 -14.95 -6.91
CA MET A 471 0.09 -14.11 -5.93
C MET A 471 1.33 -13.46 -6.56
N ALA A 472 2.22 -14.24 -7.18
CA ALA A 472 3.43 -13.72 -7.81
C ALA A 472 3.11 -12.69 -8.91
N VAL A 473 2.10 -12.96 -9.74
CA VAL A 473 1.63 -12.05 -10.80
C VAL A 473 1.12 -10.74 -10.20
N GLU A 474 0.14 -10.80 -9.30
CA GLU A 474 -0.48 -9.58 -8.77
C GLU A 474 0.47 -8.76 -7.88
N ILE A 475 1.40 -9.42 -7.18
CA ILE A 475 2.47 -8.75 -6.44
C ILE A 475 3.34 -7.95 -7.40
N MET A 476 3.75 -8.52 -8.54
CA MET A 476 4.55 -7.79 -9.52
C MET A 476 3.76 -6.60 -10.10
N VAL A 477 2.47 -6.79 -10.41
CA VAL A 477 1.62 -5.69 -10.89
C VAL A 477 1.53 -4.54 -9.88
N ALA A 478 1.22 -4.85 -8.61
CA ALA A 478 1.14 -3.85 -7.55
C ALA A 478 2.49 -3.18 -7.29
N ARG A 479 3.59 -3.93 -7.38
CA ARG A 479 4.96 -3.43 -7.25
C ARG A 479 5.31 -2.43 -8.34
N GLN A 480 5.07 -2.75 -9.61
CA GLN A 480 5.35 -1.83 -10.72
C GLN A 480 4.51 -0.55 -10.63
N LEU A 481 3.24 -0.65 -10.22
CA LEU A 481 2.40 0.53 -10.00
C LEU A 481 2.91 1.40 -8.83
N THR A 482 3.40 0.77 -7.77
CA THR A 482 4.03 1.47 -6.64
C THR A 482 5.31 2.18 -7.06
N TYR A 483 6.20 1.50 -7.79
CA TYR A 483 7.46 2.08 -8.28
C TYR A 483 7.23 3.23 -9.24
N PHE A 484 6.22 3.13 -10.11
CA PHE A 484 5.84 4.24 -10.96
C PHE A 484 5.42 5.46 -10.14
N SER A 485 4.57 5.29 -9.12
CA SER A 485 4.16 6.42 -8.28
C SER A 485 5.32 7.06 -7.51
N ALA A 486 6.29 6.26 -7.04
CA ALA A 486 7.52 6.77 -6.43
C ALA A 486 8.40 7.52 -7.44
N TRP A 487 8.56 6.98 -8.66
CA TRP A 487 9.29 7.62 -9.74
C TRP A 487 8.72 9.01 -10.10
N GLU A 488 7.39 9.13 -10.21
CA GLU A 488 6.73 10.41 -10.46
C GLU A 488 7.03 11.41 -9.32
N LYS A 489 6.94 10.94 -8.06
CA LYS A 489 7.21 11.76 -6.87
C LYS A 489 8.66 12.25 -6.81
N ASP A 490 9.62 11.38 -7.12
CA ASP A 490 11.06 11.71 -7.15
C ASP A 490 11.39 12.79 -8.18
N HIS A 491 10.60 12.86 -9.26
CA HIS A 491 10.75 13.90 -10.29
C HIS A 491 9.87 15.14 -10.02
N GLY A 492 9.29 15.26 -8.83
CA GLY A 492 8.44 16.38 -8.45
C GLY A 492 7.15 16.50 -9.25
N ARG A 493 6.74 15.43 -9.96
CA ARG A 493 5.46 15.39 -10.67
C ARG A 493 4.37 15.01 -9.67
N ARG A 494 3.21 15.66 -9.81
CA ARG A 494 2.02 15.33 -9.02
C ARG A 494 1.61 13.90 -9.33
N CYS A 495 1.49 13.06 -8.31
CA CYS A 495 1.27 11.63 -8.45
C CYS A 495 0.14 11.10 -7.55
N ASP A 496 -0.83 11.97 -7.23
CA ASP A 496 -1.89 11.66 -6.27
C ASP A 496 -2.87 10.58 -6.77
N LEU A 497 -3.05 10.46 -8.08
CA LEU A 497 -3.84 9.42 -8.73
C LEU A 497 -3.11 8.08 -8.69
N GLU A 498 -1.87 8.06 -9.17
CA GLU A 498 -1.01 6.89 -9.33
C GLU A 498 -0.75 6.24 -7.97
N ALA A 499 -0.36 7.04 -6.96
CA ALA A 499 -0.18 6.57 -5.60
C ALA A 499 -1.49 6.03 -5.01
N GLY A 500 -2.62 6.66 -5.33
CA GLY A 500 -3.95 6.22 -4.90
C GLY A 500 -4.34 4.87 -5.47
N MET A 501 -4.07 4.65 -6.77
CA MET A 501 -4.28 3.38 -7.47
C MET A 501 -3.35 2.29 -6.92
N ALA A 502 -2.07 2.61 -6.67
CA ALA A 502 -1.10 1.69 -6.07
C ALA A 502 -1.58 1.20 -4.68
N LYS A 503 -2.03 2.12 -3.83
CA LYS A 503 -2.60 1.78 -2.51
C LYS A 503 -3.85 0.90 -2.64
N LEU A 504 -4.76 1.26 -3.54
CA LEU A 504 -6.03 0.57 -3.73
C LEU A 504 -5.81 -0.88 -4.17
N LEU A 505 -4.97 -1.08 -5.19
CA LEU A 505 -4.63 -2.40 -5.70
C LEU A 505 -3.80 -3.20 -4.70
N GLY A 506 -2.71 -2.62 -4.20
CA GLY A 506 -1.77 -3.29 -3.31
C GLY A 506 -2.45 -3.86 -2.06
N ALA A 507 -3.34 -3.09 -1.42
CA ALA A 507 -4.07 -3.57 -0.24
C ALA A 507 -4.97 -4.78 -0.55
N ARG A 508 -5.66 -4.79 -1.70
CA ARG A 508 -6.47 -5.93 -2.13
C ARG A 508 -5.60 -7.15 -2.44
N VAL A 509 -4.48 -6.95 -3.13
CA VAL A 509 -3.53 -8.01 -3.47
C VAL A 509 -2.95 -8.67 -2.22
N ALA A 510 -2.55 -7.87 -1.23
CA ALA A 510 -2.06 -8.38 0.05
C ALA A 510 -3.10 -9.22 0.79
N TRP A 511 -4.35 -8.74 0.86
CA TRP A 511 -5.45 -9.50 1.45
C TRP A 511 -5.70 -10.84 0.73
N ALA A 512 -5.79 -10.82 -0.60
CA ALA A 512 -6.02 -12.02 -1.39
C ALA A 512 -4.86 -13.01 -1.29
N ALA A 513 -3.61 -12.53 -1.22
CA ALA A 513 -2.44 -13.37 -1.02
C ALA A 513 -2.47 -14.03 0.36
N ALA A 514 -2.75 -13.28 1.43
CA ALA A 514 -2.81 -13.83 2.78
C ALA A 514 -3.95 -14.86 2.95
N ASP A 515 -5.15 -14.57 2.43
CA ASP A 515 -6.30 -15.49 2.46
C ASP A 515 -5.98 -16.81 1.73
N ASN A 516 -5.46 -16.71 0.50
CA ASN A 516 -5.10 -17.89 -0.27
C ASN A 516 -3.92 -18.66 0.33
N ALA A 517 -2.94 -18.00 0.95
CA ALA A 517 -1.85 -18.67 1.64
C ALA A 517 -2.34 -19.38 2.91
N LEU A 518 -3.28 -18.80 3.66
CA LEU A 518 -3.94 -19.49 4.77
C LEU A 518 -4.67 -20.73 4.27
N GLN A 519 -5.40 -20.62 3.15
CA GLN A 519 -6.11 -21.74 2.56
C GLN A 519 -5.19 -22.90 2.14
N ILE A 520 -3.94 -22.61 1.74
CA ILE A 520 -2.91 -23.61 1.45
C ILE A 520 -2.50 -24.36 2.73
N HIS A 521 -2.48 -23.68 3.88
CA HIS A 521 -2.19 -24.30 5.17
C HIS A 521 -3.35 -25.19 5.67
N GLY A 522 -4.57 -24.96 5.20
CA GLY A 522 -5.76 -25.69 5.66
C GLY A 522 -6.04 -25.39 7.14
N GLY A 523 -6.39 -26.41 7.93
CA GLY A 523 -6.67 -26.23 9.36
C GLY A 523 -5.50 -25.60 10.15
N ASN A 524 -4.26 -25.89 9.75
CA ASN A 524 -3.07 -25.33 10.38
C ASN A 524 -2.96 -23.81 10.18
N GLY A 525 -3.58 -23.24 9.14
CA GLY A 525 -3.57 -21.81 8.91
C GLY A 525 -4.27 -20.98 10.00
N PHE A 526 -5.12 -21.62 10.82
CA PHE A 526 -5.77 -21.01 11.98
C PHE A 526 -5.01 -21.22 13.29
N ALA A 527 -4.00 -22.10 13.31
CA ALA A 527 -3.22 -22.32 14.50
C ALA A 527 -2.23 -21.17 14.69
N LEU A 528 -2.20 -20.65 15.92
CA LEU A 528 -1.30 -19.56 16.31
C LEU A 528 0.18 -19.95 16.24
N GLU A 529 0.54 -21.21 16.00
CA GLU A 529 1.94 -21.59 15.74
C GLU A 529 2.43 -21.20 14.33
N TYR A 530 1.51 -21.02 13.35
CA TYR A 530 1.88 -20.68 11.98
C TYR A 530 1.77 -19.18 11.75
N THR A 531 2.83 -18.59 11.19
CA THR A 531 2.93 -17.15 10.88
C THR A 531 1.82 -16.63 9.97
N ILE A 532 1.21 -17.50 9.15
CA ILE A 532 0.15 -17.09 8.23
C ILE A 532 -1.10 -16.56 8.95
N SER A 533 -1.38 -17.01 10.18
CA SER A 533 -2.50 -16.49 10.98
C SER A 533 -2.30 -15.01 11.34
N ARG A 534 -1.06 -14.63 11.68
CA ARG A 534 -0.64 -13.23 11.88
C ARG A 534 -0.71 -12.43 10.58
N ILE A 535 -0.10 -12.95 9.50
CA ILE A 535 -0.05 -12.27 8.20
C ILE A 535 -1.46 -11.98 7.65
N LEU A 536 -2.44 -12.87 7.88
CA LEU A 536 -3.85 -12.63 7.54
C LEU A 536 -4.38 -11.37 8.21
N CYS A 537 -4.13 -11.21 9.51
CA CYS A 537 -4.59 -10.06 10.28
C CYS A 537 -3.87 -8.78 9.84
N ASP A 538 -2.56 -8.85 9.63
CA ASP A 538 -1.74 -7.75 9.14
C ASP A 538 -2.20 -7.26 7.76
N ALA A 539 -2.52 -8.18 6.83
CA ALA A 539 -3.00 -7.83 5.51
C ALA A 539 -4.38 -7.14 5.54
N ARG A 540 -5.24 -7.48 6.50
CA ARG A 540 -6.62 -7.00 6.54
C ARG A 540 -6.72 -5.51 6.86
N ILE A 541 -5.74 -4.91 7.53
CA ILE A 541 -5.78 -3.48 7.91
C ILE A 541 -5.46 -2.54 6.75
N LEU A 542 -4.78 -3.03 5.70
CA LEU A 542 -4.14 -2.21 4.67
C LEU A 542 -5.13 -1.34 3.87
N ASN A 543 -6.38 -1.78 3.77
CA ASN A 543 -7.46 -1.04 3.13
C ASN A 543 -8.31 -0.21 4.10
N ILE A 544 -7.86 -0.01 5.35
CA ILE A 544 -8.58 0.73 6.40
C ILE A 544 -7.68 1.80 7.06
N PHE A 545 -6.54 1.40 7.63
CA PHE A 545 -5.78 2.21 8.60
C PHE A 545 -5.26 3.56 8.08
N GLU A 546 -4.94 3.65 6.79
CA GLU A 546 -4.45 4.87 6.10
C GLU A 546 -5.53 5.38 5.14
N GLY A 547 -6.77 5.39 5.62
CA GLY A 547 -7.98 5.71 4.85
C GLY A 547 -8.59 4.49 4.16
N ALA A 548 -9.91 4.37 4.25
CA ALA A 548 -10.66 3.27 3.66
C ALA A 548 -10.50 3.19 2.13
N ALA A 549 -10.55 1.98 1.55
CA ALA A 549 -10.48 1.78 0.10
C ALA A 549 -11.57 2.54 -0.65
N GLU A 550 -12.76 2.66 -0.06
CA GLU A 550 -13.91 3.38 -0.62
C GLU A 550 -13.61 4.88 -0.75
N ILE A 551 -12.95 5.46 0.26
CA ILE A 551 -12.51 6.86 0.22
C ILE A 551 -11.39 7.03 -0.81
N GLN A 552 -10.47 6.06 -0.91
CA GLN A 552 -9.42 6.10 -1.91
C GLN A 552 -9.99 6.04 -3.34
N ALA A 553 -10.98 5.18 -3.58
CA ALA A 553 -11.70 5.10 -4.85
C ALA A 553 -12.47 6.39 -5.15
N GLN A 554 -13.14 6.98 -4.15
CA GLN A 554 -13.83 8.27 -4.29
C GLN A 554 -12.87 9.39 -4.71
N VAL A 555 -11.68 9.46 -4.10
CA VAL A 555 -10.66 10.46 -4.43
C VAL A 555 -10.13 10.27 -5.85
N VAL A 556 -9.83 9.02 -6.25
CA VAL A 556 -9.37 8.72 -7.62
C VAL A 556 -10.45 9.09 -8.63
N ALA A 557 -11.70 8.67 -8.41
CA ALA A 557 -12.82 8.99 -9.29
C ALA A 557 -13.01 10.51 -9.44
N ARG A 558 -13.00 11.25 -8.33
CA ARG A 558 -13.15 12.73 -8.35
C ARG A 558 -12.03 13.39 -9.13
N ARG A 559 -10.80 12.88 -9.05
CA ARG A 559 -9.63 13.41 -9.77
C ARG A 559 -9.66 13.08 -11.26
N LEU A 560 -10.21 11.94 -11.66
CA LEU A 560 -10.42 11.58 -13.06
C LEU A 560 -11.55 12.40 -13.71
N LEU A 561 -12.59 12.72 -12.94
CA LEU A 561 -13.80 13.39 -13.44
C LEU A 561 -13.72 14.92 -13.42
N GLY A 562 -12.90 15.52 -12.54
CA GLY A 562 -12.64 16.95 -12.52
C GLY A 562 -11.79 17.34 -13.72
#